data_AF-A0AA44MPL0-F1
#
_entry.id   AF-A0AA44MPL0-F1
#
_cell.length_a   1.000
_cell.length_b   1.000
_cell.length_c   1.000
_cell.angle_alpha   90.00
_cell.angle_beta   90.00
_cell.angle_gamma   90.00
#
_symmetry.space_group_name_H-M   'P 1'
#
loop_
_entity.id
_entity.type
_entity.pdbx_description
1 polymer ?
#
loop_
_entity_poly.entity_id
_entity_poly.type
_entity_poly.pdbx_seq_one_letter_code
_entity_poly.pdbx_strand_id
1 'polypeptide(L)'
;MLHLPRRVIVQLAVFTVIAVGVLAITFLHFVRLPAMLFGVGRYTVTMELVEAGGLYRTGNVTYRGFEVGRVAAVRLTDTGVQAVLA
;
A
#
# COMPACT_ATOMS: atom_id res chain seq x y z
N MET A 1 41.57 -14.24 17.50
CA MET A 1 41.59 -13.78 16.10
C MET A 1 40.76 -14.75 15.27
N LEU A 2 39.61 -14.33 14.77
CA LEU A 2 38.70 -15.21 14.03
C LEU A 2 39.26 -15.43 12.61
N HIS A 3 40.03 -16.50 12.40
CA HIS A 3 40.55 -16.86 11.08
C HIS A 3 39.47 -17.57 10.28
N LEU A 4 38.54 -16.79 9.72
CA LEU A 4 37.54 -17.35 8.79
C LEU A 4 38.24 -17.72 7.48
N PRO A 5 38.09 -18.96 7.00
CA PRO A 5 38.66 -19.35 5.72
C PRO A 5 37.99 -18.53 4.61
N ARG A 6 38.79 -18.08 3.62
CA ARG A 6 38.34 -17.22 2.51
C ARG A 6 37.04 -17.71 1.83
N ARG A 7 36.85 -19.03 1.75
CA ARG A 7 35.63 -19.65 1.22
C ARG A 7 34.37 -19.27 2.00
N VAL A 8 34.45 -19.27 3.33
CA VAL A 8 33.33 -18.94 4.22
C VAL A 8 32.98 -17.45 4.12
N ILE A 9 33.98 -16.57 4.00
CA ILE A 9 33.74 -15.12 3.80
C ILE A 9 33.01 -14.87 2.48
N VAL A 10 33.43 -15.53 1.39
CA VAL A 10 32.76 -15.40 0.08
C VAL A 10 31.33 -15.94 0.14
N GLN A 11 31.11 -17.11 0.74
CA GLN A 11 29.76 -17.67 0.92
C GLN A 11 28.85 -16.73 1.73
N LEU A 12 29.38 -16.16 2.82
CA LEU A 12 28.62 -15.24 3.66
C LEU A 12 28.30 -13.95 2.91
N ALA A 13 29.26 -13.40 2.15
CA ALA A 13 29.03 -12.22 1.32
C ALA A 13 27.95 -12.47 0.26
N VAL A 14 28.02 -13.60 -0.46
CA VAL A 14 27.01 -13.98 -1.46
C VAL A 14 25.64 -14.13 -0.79
N PHE A 15 25.56 -14.81 0.34
CA PHE A 15 24.31 -14.98 1.09
C PHE A 15 23.73 -13.64 1.53
N THR A 16 24.56 -12.74 2.09
CA THR A 16 24.13 -11.41 2.51
C THR A 16 23.58 -10.60 1.34
N VAL A 17 24.25 -10.62 0.18
CA VAL A 17 23.78 -9.93 -1.02
C VAL A 17 22.41 -10.45 -1.47
N ILE A 18 22.23 -11.78 -1.50
CA ILE A 18 20.94 -12.40 -1.86
C ILE A 18 19.87 -12.02 -0.83
N ALA A 19 20.16 -12.12 0.47
CA ALA A 19 19.21 -11.81 1.53
C ALA A 19 18.73 -10.35 1.48
N VAL A 20 19.67 -9.40 1.31
CA VAL A 20 19.34 -7.97 1.15
C VAL A 20 18.55 -7.73 -0.13
N GLY A 21 18.90 -8.40 -1.23
CA GLY A 21 18.16 -8.31 -2.49
C GLY A 21 16.70 -8.76 -2.35
N VAL A 22 16.46 -9.92 -1.72
CA VAL A 22 15.11 -10.43 -1.45
C VAL A 22 14.34 -9.50 -0.52
N LEU A 23 14.98 -9.00 0.54
CA LEU A 23 14.35 -8.06 1.46
C LEU A 23 13.96 -6.77 0.74
N ALA A 24 14.83 -6.22 -0.11
CA ALA A 24 14.57 -5.00 -0.88
C ALA A 24 13.40 -5.20 -1.85
N ILE A 25 13.40 -6.29 -2.64
CA ILE A 25 12.31 -6.60 -3.58
C ILE A 25 10.98 -6.77 -2.83
N THR A 26 10.99 -7.53 -1.73
CA THR A 26 9.79 -7.78 -0.92
C THR A 26 9.27 -6.48 -0.31
N PHE A 27 10.15 -5.65 0.24
CA PHE A 27 9.80 -4.35 0.81
C PHE A 27 9.19 -3.42 -0.25
N LEU A 28 9.79 -3.32 -1.43
CA LEU A 28 9.28 -2.50 -2.54
C LEU A 28 7.87 -2.95 -2.97
N HIS A 29 7.63 -4.26 -3.04
CA HIS A 29 6.29 -4.80 -3.34
C HIS A 29 5.30 -4.56 -2.21
N PHE A 30 5.69 -4.80 -0.95
CA PHE A 30 4.78 -4.76 0.20
C PHE A 30 4.32 -3.34 0.53
N VAL A 31 5.21 -2.36 0.45
CA VAL A 31 4.87 -0.94 0.66
C VAL A 31 4.02 -0.40 -0.49
N ARG A 32 3.83 -1.15 -1.59
CA ARG A 32 3.15 -0.70 -2.81
C ARG A 32 3.70 0.66 -3.27
N LEU A 33 5.01 0.88 -3.10
CA LEU A 33 5.69 2.10 -3.51
C LEU A 33 5.37 2.49 -4.96
N PRO A 34 5.28 1.56 -5.93
CA PRO A 34 4.87 1.93 -7.28
C PRO A 34 3.46 2.52 -7.35
N ALA A 35 2.51 1.97 -6.58
CA ALA A 35 1.17 2.51 -6.51
C ALA A 35 1.13 3.86 -5.79
N MET A 36 2.02 4.10 -4.80
CA MET A 36 2.08 5.33 -4.03
C MET A 36 2.83 6.47 -4.74
N LEU A 37 3.89 6.15 -5.47
CA LEU A 37 4.75 7.12 -6.16
C LEU A 37 4.31 7.40 -7.61
N PHE A 38 3.77 6.41 -8.32
CA PHE A 38 3.40 6.55 -9.74
C PHE A 38 1.89 6.50 -9.99
N GLY A 39 1.06 6.29 -8.95
CA GLY A 39 -0.41 6.28 -9.09
C GLY A 39 -0.96 5.16 -9.97
N VAL A 40 -0.13 4.21 -10.42
CA VAL A 40 -0.52 3.17 -11.38
C VAL A 40 -1.50 2.21 -10.70
N GLY A 41 -2.71 2.13 -11.24
CA GLY A 41 -3.74 1.16 -10.83
C GLY A 41 -4.69 1.61 -9.71
N ARG A 42 -4.68 2.88 -9.30
CA ARG A 42 -5.69 3.45 -8.39
C ARG A 42 -6.47 4.56 -9.07
N TYR A 43 -7.79 4.44 -9.10
CA TYR A 43 -8.70 5.50 -9.54
C TYR A 43 -9.35 6.11 -8.32
N THR A 44 -9.22 7.42 -8.17
CA THR A 44 -9.90 8.15 -7.10
C THR A 44 -11.30 8.53 -7.58
N VAL A 45 -12.32 7.99 -6.91
CA VAL A 45 -13.73 8.32 -7.20
C VAL A 45 -14.24 9.24 -6.11
N THR A 46 -14.77 10.40 -6.50
CA THR A 46 -15.42 11.34 -5.59
C THR A 46 -16.93 11.21 -5.75
N MET A 47 -17.64 11.06 -4.66
CA MET A 47 -19.08 10.86 -4.65
C MET A 47 -19.72 11.86 -3.70
N GLU A 48 -20.80 12.50 -4.16
CA GLU A 48 -21.59 13.42 -3.35
C GLU A 48 -22.88 12.71 -2.91
N LEU A 49 -23.10 12.69 -1.60
CA LEU A 49 -24.23 12.07 -0.95
C LEU A 49 -24.97 13.12 -0.13
N VAL A 50 -26.29 12.95 0.00
CA VAL A 50 -27.12 13.81 0.85
C VAL A 50 -26.78 13.60 2.34
N GLU A 51 -26.39 12.38 2.72
CA GLU A 51 -26.03 12.01 4.09
C GLU A 51 -24.84 11.04 4.10
N ALA A 52 -24.02 11.06 5.16
CA ALA A 52 -22.87 10.17 5.30
C ALA A 52 -23.24 8.69 5.49
N GLY A 53 -24.41 8.38 6.07
CA GLY A 53 -24.90 7.00 6.24
C GLY A 53 -23.95 6.07 7.00
N GLY A 54 -23.13 6.62 7.91
CA GLY A 54 -22.12 5.84 8.66
C GLY A 54 -20.79 5.63 7.93
N LEU A 55 -20.51 6.37 6.84
CA LEU A 55 -19.20 6.36 6.20
C LEU A 55 -18.10 6.90 7.12
N TYR A 56 -17.01 6.16 7.21
CA TYR A 56 -15.81 6.55 7.96
C TYR A 56 -14.55 6.36 7.11
N ARG A 57 -13.51 7.13 7.43
CA ARG A 57 -12.19 6.99 6.81
C ARG A 57 -11.69 5.56 7.01
N THR A 58 -11.05 4.99 5.99
CA THR A 58 -10.61 3.59 5.89
C THR A 58 -11.72 2.53 5.87
N GLY A 59 -12.99 2.92 5.78
CA GLY A 59 -14.08 1.98 5.54
C GLY A 59 -13.93 1.26 4.19
N ASN A 60 -14.40 0.02 4.11
CA ASN A 60 -14.27 -0.78 2.90
C ASN A 60 -15.26 -0.31 1.82
N VAL A 61 -14.79 -0.22 0.58
CA VAL A 61 -15.61 0.06 -0.60
C VAL A 61 -15.82 -1.24 -1.33
N THR A 62 -17.08 -1.64 -1.49
CA THR A 62 -17.43 -2.89 -2.15
C THR A 62 -18.22 -2.65 -3.42
N TYR A 63 -17.96 -3.45 -4.44
CA TYR A 63 -18.78 -3.53 -5.64
C TYR A 63 -19.34 -4.95 -5.75
N ARG A 64 -20.67 -5.07 -5.69
CA ARG A 64 -21.38 -6.37 -5.75
C ARG A 64 -20.86 -7.40 -4.73
N GLY A 65 -20.44 -6.95 -3.55
CA GLY A 65 -19.94 -7.80 -2.47
C GLY A 65 -18.42 -8.04 -2.47
N PHE A 66 -17.66 -7.56 -3.46
CA PHE A 66 -16.20 -7.67 -3.48
C PHE A 66 -15.55 -6.34 -3.06
N GLU A 67 -14.56 -6.39 -2.18
CA GLU A 67 -13.77 -5.20 -1.80
C GLU A 67 -12.93 -4.73 -2.99
N VAL A 68 -13.17 -3.49 -3.42
CA VAL A 68 -12.48 -2.86 -4.55
C VAL A 68 -11.61 -1.66 -4.13
N GLY A 69 -11.75 -1.20 -2.88
CA GLY A 69 -10.99 -0.07 -2.36
C GLY A 69 -11.40 0.30 -0.94
N ARG A 70 -10.98 1.49 -0.51
CA ARG A 70 -11.30 2.05 0.80
C ARG A 70 -11.71 3.52 0.70
N VAL A 71 -12.45 3.98 1.71
CA VAL A 71 -12.81 5.39 1.86
C VAL A 71 -11.56 6.15 2.30
N ALA A 72 -11.04 7.03 1.44
CA ALA A 72 -9.90 7.86 1.73
C ALA A 72 -10.25 9.07 2.61
N ALA A 73 -11.44 9.66 2.40
CA ALA A 73 -11.91 10.80 3.17
C ALA A 73 -13.43 10.95 3.10
N VAL A 74 -13.99 11.56 4.15
CA VAL A 74 -15.38 12.00 4.23
C VAL A 74 -15.34 13.48 4.66
N ARG A 75 -16.00 14.35 3.92
CA ARG A 75 -16.07 15.80 4.14
C ARG A 75 -17.52 16.24 4.12
N LEU A 76 -17.90 17.16 4.99
CA LEU A 76 -19.19 17.84 4.87
C LEU A 76 -19.09 18.93 3.79
N THR A 77 -20.17 19.09 3.03
CA THR A 77 -20.38 20.20 2.09
C THR A 77 -21.59 21.00 2.55
N ASP A 78 -21.84 22.18 1.96
CA ASP A 78 -22.96 23.05 2.36
C ASP A 78 -24.33 22.38 2.23
N THR A 79 -24.45 21.36 1.38
CA THR A 79 -25.71 20.67 1.06
C THR A 79 -25.69 19.18 1.37
N GLY A 80 -24.62 18.63 1.95
CA GLY A 80 -24.49 17.19 2.18
C GLY A 80 -23.10 16.74 2.56
N VAL A 81 -22.68 15.61 1.98
CA VAL A 81 -21.44 14.91 2.32
C VAL A 81 -20.71 14.48 1.04
N GLN A 82 -19.42 14.76 0.98
CA GLN A 82 -18.52 14.29 -0.06
C GLN A 82 -17.63 13.17 0.46
N ALA A 83 -17.69 12.01 -0.18
CA ALA A 83 -16.80 10.87 0.10
C ALA A 83 -15.80 10.69 -1.05
N VAL A 84 -14.55 10.37 -0.71
CA VAL A 84 -13.52 10.00 -1.69
C VAL A 84 -13.07 8.58 -1.45
N LEU A 85 -13.08 7.80 -2.53
CA LEU A 85 -12.86 6.36 -2.56
C LEU A 85 -11.57 6.09 -3.37
N ALA A 86 -10.67 5.25 -2.84
CA ALA A 86 -9.36 4.98 -3.43
C ALA A 86 -8.79 3.59 -3.10
#